data_AF-A0A450YLC6-F1
#
_entry.id   AF-A0A450YLC6-F1
#
_cell.length_a   1.000
_cell.length_b   1.000
_cell.length_c   1.000
_cell.angle_alpha   90.00
_cell.angle_beta   90.00
_cell.angle_gamma   90.00
#
_symmetry.space_group_name_H-M   'P 1'
#
loop_
_entity.id
_entity.type
_entity.pdbx_description
1 polymer ?
#
loop_
_entity_poly.entity_id
_entity_poly.type
_entity_poly.pdbx_seq_one_letter_code
_entity_poly.pdbx_strand_id
1 'polypeptide(L)'
;MEKRGIEIPASLRGKPPEQPNRPDEAIRKALIDLYRNKTDVMMLLEVMIDLDQGLQAWRYRHIKVAERIIGNKPGTGDTSGAEYLKRTLFQPVFPDLWEIRHQM
;
A
#
# COMPACT_ATOMS: atom_id res chain seq x y z
N MET A 1 -4.27 3.40 17.34
CA MET A 1 -3.62 4.73 17.26
C MET A 1 -4.20 5.69 18.30
N GLU A 2 -5.50 6.01 18.30
CA GLU A 2 -6.08 6.95 19.29
C GLU A 2 -5.98 6.49 20.76
N LYS A 3 -6.24 5.20 21.03
CA LYS A 3 -6.00 4.62 22.38
C LYS A 3 -4.53 4.68 22.84
N ARG A 4 -3.62 5.04 21.94
CA ARG A 4 -2.18 5.20 22.17
C ARG A 4 -1.74 6.68 22.07
N GLY A 5 -2.69 7.61 22.08
CA GLY A 5 -2.45 9.06 22.12
C GLY A 5 -2.14 9.71 20.77
N ILE A 6 -2.43 9.04 19.65
CA ILE A 6 -2.15 9.56 18.31
C ILE A 6 -3.44 10.13 17.73
N GLU A 7 -3.45 11.42 17.48
CA GLU A 7 -4.56 12.10 16.81
C GLU A 7 -4.58 11.72 15.33
N ILE A 8 -5.64 11.02 14.91
CA ILE A 8 -5.91 10.78 13.50
C ILE A 8 -6.71 11.97 12.96
N PRO A 9 -6.29 12.60 11.85
CA PRO A 9 -7.07 13.66 11.20
C PRO A 9 -8.52 13.25 10.96
N ALA A 10 -9.46 14.14 11.29
CA ALA A 10 -10.89 13.86 11.15
C ALA A 10 -11.29 13.55 9.70
N SER A 11 -10.58 14.11 8.72
CA SER A 11 -10.72 13.84 7.28
C SER A 11 -10.55 12.36 6.93
N LEU A 12 -9.83 11.58 7.75
CA LEU A 12 -9.54 10.17 7.50
C LEU A 12 -10.42 9.22 8.32
N ARG A 13 -11.10 9.69 9.38
CA ARG A 13 -11.94 8.86 10.26
C ARG A 13 -13.21 8.34 9.60
N GLY A 14 -13.71 9.02 8.58
CA GLY A 14 -14.97 8.70 7.90
C GLY A 14 -14.80 8.47 6.40
N LYS A 15 -13.55 8.22 5.95
CA LYS A 15 -13.28 8.03 4.54
C LYS A 15 -14.01 6.77 4.04
N PRO A 16 -14.78 6.86 2.93
CA PRO A 16 -15.43 5.70 2.37
C PRO A 16 -14.42 4.61 1.97
N PRO A 17 -14.69 3.33 2.27
CA PRO A 17 -13.73 2.24 2.05
C PRO A 17 -13.38 2.01 0.57
N GLU A 18 -14.23 2.45 -0.35
CA GLU A 18 -14.00 2.39 -1.79
C GLU A 18 -12.94 3.39 -2.29
N GLN A 19 -12.60 4.40 -1.49
CA GLN A 19 -11.63 5.41 -1.91
C GLN A 19 -10.19 4.95 -1.65
N PRO A 20 -9.31 4.97 -2.67
CA PRO A 20 -7.92 4.51 -2.51
C PRO A 20 -7.18 5.39 -1.51
N ASN A 21 -6.30 4.79 -0.71
CA ASN A 21 -5.40 5.52 0.18
C ASN A 21 -4.46 6.42 -0.62
N ARG A 22 -4.28 7.64 -0.12
CA ARG A 22 -3.39 8.64 -0.69
C ARG A 22 -2.46 9.14 0.42
N PRO A 23 -1.22 9.50 0.10
CA PRO A 23 -0.31 10.08 1.08
C PRO A 23 -0.93 11.31 1.76
N ASP A 24 -0.78 11.42 3.07
CA ASP A 24 -1.25 12.53 3.89
C ASP A 24 -0.13 13.00 4.84
N GLU A 25 0.18 14.30 4.82
CA GLU A 25 1.31 14.85 5.57
C GLU A 25 1.15 14.73 7.09
N ALA A 26 -0.08 14.92 7.60
CA ALA A 26 -0.33 14.81 9.04
C ALA A 26 -0.15 13.36 9.51
N ILE A 27 -0.59 12.39 8.69
CA ILE A 27 -0.35 10.97 8.96
C ILE A 27 1.14 10.64 8.92
N ARG A 28 1.89 11.11 7.92
CA ARG A 28 3.34 10.85 7.84
C ARG A 28 4.08 11.33 9.08
N LYS A 29 3.79 12.55 9.55
CA LYS A 29 4.39 13.10 10.76
C LYS A 29 4.10 12.23 11.98
N ALA A 30 2.84 11.83 12.17
CA ALA A 30 2.44 10.95 13.26
C ALA A 30 3.12 9.57 13.17
N LEU A 31 3.27 9.01 11.97
CA LEU A 31 3.95 7.73 11.74
C LEU A 31 5.44 7.81 12.06
N ILE A 32 6.13 8.89 11.69
CA ILE A 32 7.55 9.10 12.04
C ILE A 32 7.74 9.17 13.56
N ASP A 33 6.88 9.93 14.24
CA ASP A 33 6.94 10.05 15.70
C ASP A 33 6.70 8.69 16.38
N LEU A 34 5.80 7.87 15.85
CA LEU A 34 5.54 6.54 16.37
C LEU A 34 6.68 5.57 16.12
N TYR A 35 7.22 5.60 14.91
CA TYR A 35 8.33 4.76 14.51
C TYR A 35 9.54 4.99 15.43
N ARG A 36 9.81 6.24 15.80
CA ARG A 36 10.94 6.61 16.68
C ARG A 36 10.70 6.31 18.16
N ASN A 37 9.47 6.50 18.64
CA ASN A 37 9.19 6.52 20.08
C ASN A 37 8.47 5.27 20.62
N LYS A 38 8.01 4.36 19.75
CA LYS A 38 7.22 3.18 20.13
C LYS A 38 7.68 1.93 19.38
N THR A 39 8.56 1.14 20.00
CA THR A 39 9.14 -0.07 19.39
C THR A 39 8.11 -1.10 18.93
N ASP A 40 7.02 -1.27 19.67
CA ASP A 40 5.96 -2.21 19.31
C ASP A 40 5.17 -1.77 18.06
N VAL A 41 4.94 -0.45 17.92
CA VAL A 41 4.35 0.13 16.71
C VAL A 41 5.32 0.05 15.54
N MET A 42 6.59 0.39 15.75
CA MET A 42 7.64 0.27 14.74
C MET A 42 7.66 -1.13 14.12
N MET A 43 7.66 -2.20 14.94
CA MET A 43 7.61 -3.57 14.43
C MET A 43 6.36 -3.85 13.59
N LEU A 44 5.20 -3.34 14.00
CA LEU A 44 3.98 -3.48 13.21
C LEU A 44 4.10 -2.77 11.85
N LEU A 45 4.63 -1.55 11.82
CA LEU A 45 4.82 -0.78 10.59
C LEU A 45 5.76 -1.51 9.62
N GLU A 46 6.84 -2.12 10.14
CA GLU A 46 7.76 -2.94 9.32
C GLU A 46 7.06 -4.16 8.73
N VAL A 47 6.27 -4.89 9.52
CA VAL A 47 5.49 -6.04 9.01
C VAL A 47 4.47 -5.62 7.95
N MET A 48 3.87 -4.44 8.08
CA MET A 48 2.96 -3.90 7.05
C MET A 48 3.70 -3.58 5.74
N ILE A 49 4.93 -3.11 5.81
CA ILE A 49 5.78 -2.87 4.64
C ILE A 49 6.16 -4.22 3.99
N ASP A 50 6.56 -5.21 4.78
CA ASP A 50 6.87 -6.55 4.28
C ASP A 50 5.66 -7.18 3.56
N LEU A 51 4.46 -6.99 4.12
CA LEU A 51 3.21 -7.42 3.48
C LEU A 51 2.99 -6.75 2.12
N ASP A 52 3.19 -5.44 2.03
CA ASP A 52 3.03 -4.69 0.78
C ASP A 52 4.06 -5.15 -0.27
N GLN A 53 5.31 -5.35 0.12
CA GLN A 53 6.35 -5.91 -0.75
C GLN A 53 5.97 -7.31 -1.26
N GLY A 54 5.50 -8.19 -0.36
CA GLY A 54 5.02 -9.52 -0.70
C GLY A 54 3.88 -9.49 -1.71
N LEU A 55 2.93 -8.56 -1.53
CA LEU A 55 1.81 -8.33 -2.45
C LEU A 55 2.29 -7.86 -3.83
N GLN A 56 3.25 -6.93 -3.89
CA GLN A 56 3.81 -6.45 -5.17
C GLN A 56 4.57 -7.57 -5.91
N ALA A 57 5.35 -8.37 -5.18
CA ALA A 57 6.03 -9.53 -5.75
C ALA A 57 5.04 -10.57 -6.28
N TRP A 58 3.92 -10.77 -5.59
CA TRP A 58 2.82 -11.61 -6.05
C TRP A 58 2.17 -11.04 -7.33
N ARG A 59 1.83 -9.75 -7.37
CA ARG A 59 1.24 -9.08 -8.56
C ARG A 59 2.15 -9.25 -9.78
N TYR A 60 3.44 -9.01 -9.60
CA TYR A 60 4.43 -9.19 -10.67
C TYR A 60 4.43 -10.63 -11.21
N ARG A 61 4.55 -11.63 -10.32
CA ARG A 61 4.52 -13.04 -10.74
C ARG A 61 3.22 -13.40 -11.45
N HIS A 62 2.08 -12.91 -10.95
CA HIS A 62 0.78 -13.12 -11.56
C HIS A 62 0.71 -12.57 -13.00
N ILE A 63 1.21 -11.35 -13.22
CA ILE A 63 1.31 -10.75 -14.56
C ILE A 63 2.19 -11.60 -15.47
N LYS A 64 3.37 -12.03 -15.01
CA LYS A 64 4.28 -12.85 -15.83
C LYS A 64 3.68 -14.20 -16.21
N VAL A 65 2.90 -14.82 -15.33
CA VAL A 65 2.16 -16.06 -15.63
C VAL A 65 1.09 -15.79 -16.69
N ALA A 66 0.31 -14.71 -16.56
CA ALA A 66 -0.69 -14.34 -17.56
C ALA A 66 -0.05 -14.07 -18.94
N GLU A 67 1.01 -13.26 -18.99
CA GLU A 67 1.77 -12.99 -20.23
C GLU A 67 2.30 -14.27 -20.87
N ARG A 68 2.79 -15.23 -20.07
CA ARG A 68 3.31 -16.50 -20.59
C ARG A 68 2.22 -17.38 -21.20
N ILE A 69 1.02 -17.40 -20.63
CA ILE A 69 -0.06 -18.31 -21.05
C ILE A 69 -0.87 -17.72 -22.21
N ILE A 70 -1.28 -16.45 -22.10
CA ILE A 70 -2.19 -15.81 -23.06
C ILE A 70 -1.55 -14.68 -23.87
N GLY A 71 -0.29 -14.32 -23.60
CA GLY A 71 0.36 -13.17 -24.23
C GLY A 71 -0.36 -11.88 -23.89
N ASN A 72 -0.60 -11.06 -24.92
CA ASN A 72 -1.33 -9.79 -24.82
C ASN A 72 -2.82 -9.92 -25.18
N LYS A 73 -3.37 -11.14 -25.19
CA LYS A 73 -4.79 -11.34 -25.48
C LYS A 73 -5.65 -10.75 -24.34
N PRO A 74 -6.86 -10.26 -24.65
CA PRO A 74 -7.84 -9.90 -23.64
C PRO A 74 -8.09 -11.04 -22.65
N GLY A 75 -8.31 -10.68 -21.39
CA GLY A 75 -8.68 -11.62 -20.33
C GLY A 75 -10.13 -12.05 -20.45
N THR A 76 -10.50 -13.17 -19.84
CA THR A 76 -11.89 -13.68 -19.82
C THR A 76 -12.86 -12.77 -19.06
N GLY A 77 -12.35 -11.86 -18.22
CA GLY A 77 -13.13 -10.85 -17.50
C GLY A 77 -13.36 -9.55 -18.30
N ASP A 78 -13.28 -9.59 -19.62
CA ASP A 78 -13.41 -8.43 -20.52
C ASP A 78 -12.42 -7.29 -20.22
N THR A 79 -11.20 -7.66 -19.83
CA THR A 79 -10.09 -6.73 -19.60
C THR A 79 -9.05 -6.84 -20.69
N SER A 80 -8.15 -5.86 -20.80
CA SER A 80 -6.97 -5.95 -21.68
C SER A 80 -5.91 -6.97 -21.24
N GLY A 81 -6.25 -7.91 -20.35
CA GLY A 81 -5.40 -9.01 -19.92
C GLY A 81 -4.21 -8.52 -19.10
N ALA A 82 -2.99 -8.88 -19.53
CA ALA A 82 -1.76 -8.51 -18.83
C ALA A 82 -1.60 -6.98 -18.68
N GLU A 83 -2.02 -6.18 -19.67
CA GLU A 83 -1.94 -4.71 -19.59
C GLU A 83 -2.85 -4.13 -18.51
N TYR A 84 -4.03 -4.71 -18.29
CA TYR A 84 -4.90 -4.31 -17.19
C TYR A 84 -4.23 -4.58 -15.84
N LEU A 85 -3.66 -5.77 -15.67
CA LEU A 85 -2.98 -6.18 -14.44
C LEU A 85 -1.76 -5.30 -14.13
N LYS A 86 -0.99 -4.89 -15.15
CA LYS A 86 0.15 -3.96 -15.00
C LYS A 86 -0.23 -2.63 -14.34
N ARG A 87 -1.46 -2.15 -14.50
CA ARG A 87 -1.93 -0.92 -13.84
C ARG A 87 -1.94 -1.01 -12.31
N THR A 88 -1.98 -2.23 -11.78
CA THR A 88 -1.92 -2.48 -10.33
C THR A 88 -0.48 -2.54 -9.80
N LEU A 89 0.50 -2.68 -10.70
CA LEU A 89 1.92 -2.60 -10.34
C LEU A 89 2.23 -1.16 -9.92
N PHE A 90 3.07 -0.98 -8.90
CA PHE A 90 3.45 0.32 -8.35
C PHE A 90 2.34 1.10 -7.62
N GLN A 91 1.24 0.43 -7.24
CA GLN A 91 0.23 0.99 -6.34
C GLN A 91 0.39 0.37 -4.94
N PRO A 92 1.20 0.98 -4.05
CA PRO A 92 1.36 0.49 -2.68
C PRO A 92 0.05 0.64 -1.90
N VAL A 93 -0.27 -0.34 -1.06
CA VAL A 93 -1.45 -0.32 -0.18
C VAL A 93 -1.29 0.71 0.93
N PHE A 94 -0.04 0.88 1.40
CA PHE A 94 0.32 1.79 2.48
C PHE A 94 1.29 2.88 1.98
N PRO A 95 0.82 3.85 1.16
CA PRO A 95 1.69 4.84 0.53
C PRO A 95 2.47 5.68 1.56
N ASP A 96 1.85 6.06 2.68
CA ASP A 96 2.52 6.84 3.73
C ASP A 96 3.71 6.11 4.36
N LEU A 97 3.65 4.77 4.49
CA LEU A 97 4.76 3.98 5.05
C LEU A 97 5.98 3.97 4.13
N TRP A 98 5.77 4.08 2.82
CA TRP A 98 6.87 4.23 1.87
C TRP A 98 7.44 5.64 1.88
N GLU A 99 6.57 6.66 1.98
CA GLU A 99 7.01 8.06 2.01
C GLU A 99 7.83 8.41 3.25
N ILE A 100 7.46 7.91 4.43
CA ILE A 100 8.23 8.20 5.65
C ILE A 100 9.66 7.66 5.57
N ARG A 101 9.95 6.60 4.79
CA ARG A 101 11.31 6.09 4.60
C ARG A 101 12.21 7.03 3.82
N HIS A 102 11.65 7.88 2.96
CA HIS A 102 12.43 8.94 2.30
C HIS A 102 12.83 10.06 3.28
N GLN A 103 12.20 10.14 4.45
CA GLN A 103 12.34 11.21 5.44
C GLN A 103 13.03 10.76 6.75
N MET A 104 13.34 9.47 6.87
CA MET A 104 14.12 8.89 7.96
C MET A 104 15.61 9.00 7.66
#